data_AF-A0A5F2HUV5-F1
#
_entry.id   AF-A0A5F2HUV5-F1
#
_cell.length_a   1.000
_cell.length_b   1.000
_cell.length_c   1.000
_cell.angle_alpha   90.00
_cell.angle_beta   90.00
_cell.angle_gamma   90.00
#
_symmetry.space_group_name_H-M   'P 1'
#
loop_
_entity.id
_entity.type
_entity.pdbx_description
1 polymer ?
#
loop_
_entity_poly.entity_id
_entity_poly.type
_entity_poly.pdbx_seq_one_letter_code
_entity_poly.pdbx_strand_id
1 'polypeptide(L)'
;TTADGKAWFMPFDWGNTSLLYRTDKVRADEAQSLKIFADPKFKSRVTIGDNVDDAYALASLVIGLKDWTKMTDEQFKQASAFLRDVHKNVRLYWTD
;
A
#
# COMPACT_ATOMS: atom_id res chain seq x y z
N THR A 1 -11.89 8.05 -24.51
CA THR A 1 -11.67 8.11 -25.97
C THR A 1 -10.53 9.06 -26.26
N THR A 2 -9.86 8.94 -27.40
CA THR A 2 -8.93 9.96 -27.91
C THR A 2 -9.69 11.22 -28.32
N ALA A 3 -8.97 12.31 -28.63
CA ALA A 3 -9.58 13.57 -29.07
C ALA A 3 -10.46 13.43 -30.33
N ASP A 4 -10.16 12.46 -31.20
CA ASP A 4 -10.93 12.08 -32.41
C ASP A 4 -11.99 11.00 -32.16
N GLY A 5 -12.23 10.60 -30.91
CA GLY A 5 -13.33 9.70 -30.54
C GLY A 5 -13.00 8.20 -30.54
N LYS A 6 -11.76 7.79 -30.82
CA LYS A 6 -11.36 6.38 -30.75
C LYS A 6 -11.35 5.88 -29.30
N ALA A 7 -12.05 4.77 -29.02
CA ALA A 7 -12.00 4.11 -27.73
C ALA A 7 -10.86 3.06 -27.70
N TRP A 8 -10.00 3.14 -26.67
CA TRP A 8 -8.91 2.17 -26.42
C TRP A 8 -9.12 1.36 -25.14
N PHE A 9 -9.95 1.87 -24.23
CA PHE A 9 -10.24 1.27 -22.95
C PHE A 9 -11.70 1.55 -22.62
N MET A 10 -12.39 0.54 -22.08
CA MET A 10 -13.73 0.66 -21.52
C MET A 10 -13.66 0.18 -20.08
N PRO A 11 -13.95 1.04 -19.08
CA PRO A 11 -13.97 0.62 -17.69
C PRO A 11 -14.94 -0.54 -17.50
N PHE A 12 -14.46 -1.62 -16.89
CA PHE A 12 -15.28 -2.79 -16.57
C PHE A 12 -15.55 -2.87 -15.06
N ASP A 13 -14.53 -2.57 -14.25
CA ASP A 13 -14.62 -2.58 -12.79
C ASP A 13 -13.68 -1.55 -12.16
N TRP A 14 -13.90 -1.23 -10.89
CA TRP A 14 -13.08 -0.35 -10.07
C TRP A 14 -13.14 -0.75 -8.59
N GLY A 15 -12.09 -0.47 -7.84
CA GLY A 15 -12.02 -0.82 -6.42
C GLY A 15 -10.98 -0.01 -5.66
N ASN A 16 -10.87 -0.29 -4.36
CA ASN A 16 -9.88 0.33 -3.48
C ASN A 16 -9.06 -0.74 -2.76
N THR A 17 -7.74 -0.52 -2.70
CA THR A 17 -6.86 -1.23 -1.78
C THR A 17 -6.96 -0.58 -0.39
N SER A 18 -7.10 -1.36 0.68
CA SER A 18 -7.31 -0.85 2.03
C SER A 18 -6.69 -1.74 3.10
N LEU A 19 -6.50 -1.17 4.30
CA LEU A 19 -6.06 -1.93 5.47
C LEU A 19 -7.18 -2.88 5.92
N LEU A 20 -6.92 -4.18 5.84
CA LEU A 20 -7.76 -5.21 6.42
C LEU A 20 -7.08 -5.80 7.67
N TYR A 21 -7.86 -5.99 8.74
CA TYR A 21 -7.38 -6.61 9.96
C TYR A 21 -8.46 -7.48 10.61
N ARG A 22 -8.00 -8.43 11.44
CA ARG A 22 -8.86 -9.28 12.26
C ARG A 22 -9.26 -8.57 13.54
N THR A 23 -10.53 -8.23 13.67
CA THR A 23 -11.08 -7.46 14.82
C THR A 23 -11.00 -8.22 16.15
N ASP A 24 -10.88 -9.55 16.13
CA ASP A 24 -10.64 -10.37 17.34
C ASP A 24 -9.18 -10.37 17.81
N LYS A 25 -8.25 -9.81 17.01
CA LYS A 25 -6.80 -9.81 17.28
C LYS A 25 -6.16 -8.42 17.27
N VAL A 26 -6.76 -7.46 16.59
CA VAL A 26 -6.26 -6.09 16.44
C VAL A 26 -7.37 -5.14 16.84
N ARG A 27 -7.08 -4.25 17.78
CA ARG A 27 -8.06 -3.25 18.20
C ARG A 27 -8.16 -2.13 17.15
N ALA A 28 -9.33 -1.50 17.05
CA ALA A 28 -9.56 -0.44 16.08
C ALA A 28 -8.60 0.75 16.25
N ASP A 29 -8.23 1.10 17.48
CA ASP A 29 -7.27 2.17 17.79
C ASP A 29 -5.85 1.87 17.29
N GLU A 30 -5.48 0.59 17.18
CA GLU A 30 -4.18 0.17 16.65
C GLU A 30 -4.14 0.24 15.11
N ALA A 31 -5.30 0.13 14.46
CA ALA A 31 -5.47 0.08 13.01
C ALA A 31 -5.80 1.43 12.36
N GLN A 32 -5.50 2.55 13.03
CA GLN A 32 -5.77 3.91 12.51
C GLN A 32 -4.75 4.39 11.48
N SER A 33 -3.67 3.64 11.25
CA SER A 33 -2.60 4.03 10.34
C SER A 33 -1.98 2.82 9.64
N LEU A 34 -1.57 3.01 8.39
CA LEU A 34 -0.77 2.04 7.63
C LEU A 34 0.58 1.74 8.29
N LYS A 35 1.04 2.58 9.22
CA LYS A 35 2.24 2.31 10.04
C LYS A 35 2.16 1.01 10.85
N ILE A 36 0.95 0.48 11.10
CA ILE A 36 0.74 -0.81 11.74
C ILE A 36 1.46 -1.96 11.01
N PHE A 37 1.65 -1.87 9.69
CA PHE A 37 2.36 -2.88 8.93
C PHE A 37 3.84 -3.03 9.33
N ALA A 38 4.45 -1.96 9.85
CA ALA A 38 5.83 -1.95 10.32
C ALA A 38 5.95 -2.23 11.84
N ASP A 39 4.85 -2.35 12.57
CA ASP A 39 4.88 -2.61 14.01
C ASP A 39 5.43 -4.03 14.31
N PRO A 40 6.57 -4.16 15.04
CA PRO A 40 7.16 -5.44 15.40
C PRO A 40 6.23 -6.41 16.13
N LYS A 41 5.17 -5.89 16.78
CA LYS A 41 4.09 -6.70 17.39
C LYS A 41 3.48 -7.69 16.40
N PHE A 42 3.45 -7.33 15.12
CA PHE A 42 2.85 -8.14 14.05
C PHE A 42 3.89 -8.90 13.20
N LYS A 43 5.09 -9.16 13.76
CA LYS A 43 6.10 -9.98 13.09
C LYS A 43 5.52 -11.31 12.60
N SER A 44 5.76 -11.62 11.32
CA SER A 44 5.22 -12.80 10.61
C SER A 44 3.70 -12.89 10.62
N ARG A 45 2.99 -11.76 10.72
CA ARG A 45 1.51 -11.66 10.71
C ARG A 45 0.97 -10.63 9.74
N VAL A 46 1.83 -9.96 8.98
CA VAL A 46 1.45 -9.00 7.93
C VAL A 46 1.46 -9.68 6.56
N THR A 47 0.60 -9.22 5.65
CA THR A 47 0.62 -9.60 4.24
C THR A 47 0.24 -8.40 3.40
N ILE A 48 0.89 -8.24 2.24
CA ILE A 48 0.61 -7.21 1.24
C ILE A 48 0.76 -7.84 -0.15
N GLY A 49 0.17 -7.22 -1.17
CA GLY A 49 0.26 -7.73 -2.54
C GLY A 49 1.69 -7.65 -3.08
N ASP A 50 2.08 -8.61 -3.91
CA ASP A 50 3.31 -8.59 -4.69
C ASP A 50 3.13 -7.70 -5.94
N ASN A 51 2.74 -6.44 -5.68
CA ASN A 51 2.48 -5.43 -6.69
C ASN A 51 3.19 -4.13 -6.29
N VAL A 52 4.02 -3.61 -7.19
CA VAL A 52 4.84 -2.42 -6.92
C VAL A 52 3.98 -1.16 -6.76
N ASP A 53 2.94 -1.00 -7.57
CA ASP A 53 2.09 0.19 -7.59
C ASP A 53 1.31 0.31 -6.27
N ASP A 54 0.71 -0.78 -5.81
CA ASP A 54 -0.01 -0.84 -4.53
C ASP A 54 0.92 -0.64 -3.34
N ALA A 55 2.07 -1.34 -3.32
CA ALA A 55 3.02 -1.24 -2.21
C ALA A 55 3.53 0.21 -2.05
N TYR A 56 3.91 0.86 -3.16
CA TYR A 56 4.38 2.24 -3.12
C TYR A 56 3.25 3.25 -2.91
N ALA A 57 2.02 2.98 -3.34
CA ALA A 57 0.87 3.83 -3.00
C ALA A 57 0.64 3.87 -1.48
N LEU A 58 0.63 2.70 -0.81
CA LEU A 58 0.50 2.60 0.63
C LEU A 58 1.65 3.30 1.37
N ALA A 59 2.89 3.09 0.92
CA ALA A 59 4.05 3.75 1.51
C ALA A 59 4.04 5.28 1.32
N SER A 60 3.59 5.75 0.16
CA SER A 60 3.46 7.19 -0.14
C SER A 60 2.47 7.86 0.81
N LEU A 61 1.35 7.20 1.11
CA LEU A 61 0.39 7.70 2.10
C LEU A 61 1.00 7.82 3.50
N VAL A 62 1.89 6.89 3.89
CA VAL A 62 2.57 6.93 5.21
C VAL A 62 3.50 8.14 5.35
N ILE A 63 4.19 8.52 4.27
CA ILE A 63 5.08 9.70 4.24
C ILE A 63 4.34 11.00 3.91
N GLY A 64 3.01 10.96 3.77
CA GLY A 64 2.18 12.13 3.49
C GLY A 64 2.14 12.57 2.02
N LEU A 65 2.66 11.75 1.10
CA LEU A 65 2.60 12.01 -0.34
C LEU A 65 1.32 11.43 -0.94
N LYS A 66 0.42 12.31 -1.40
CA LYS A 66 -0.85 11.93 -2.04
C LYS A 66 -0.78 11.89 -3.56
N ASP A 67 0.07 12.72 -4.16
CA ASP A 67 0.30 12.79 -5.60
C ASP A 67 1.65 12.14 -5.91
N TRP A 68 1.63 10.84 -6.14
CA TRP A 68 2.81 10.03 -6.42
C TRP A 68 3.55 10.44 -7.70
N THR A 69 2.87 11.14 -8.64
CA THR A 69 3.50 11.66 -9.86
C THR A 69 4.52 12.76 -9.59
N LYS A 70 4.52 13.31 -8.36
CA LYS A 70 5.46 14.33 -7.87
C LYS A 70 6.47 13.78 -6.86
N MET A 71 6.59 12.46 -6.74
CA MET A 71 7.52 11.85 -5.80
C MET A 71 8.96 12.27 -6.09
N THR A 72 9.65 12.80 -5.08
CA THR A 72 11.09 13.08 -5.16
C THR A 72 11.91 11.85 -4.79
N ASP A 73 13.17 11.81 -5.19
CA ASP A 73 14.11 10.73 -4.80
C ASP A 73 14.22 10.54 -3.29
N GLU A 74 14.13 11.63 -2.52
CA GLU A 74 14.16 11.57 -1.06
C GLU A 74 12.90 10.90 -0.50
N GLN A 75 11.73 11.28 -1.02
CA GLN A 75 10.47 10.61 -0.65
C GLN A 75 10.46 9.15 -1.08
N PHE A 76 11.03 8.83 -2.25
CA PHE A 76 11.18 7.45 -2.70
C PHE A 76 12.05 6.63 -1.74
N LYS A 77 13.16 7.21 -1.24
CA LYS A 77 13.98 6.56 -0.20
C LYS A 77 13.21 6.34 1.09
N GLN A 78 12.43 7.33 1.55
CA GLN A 78 11.60 7.23 2.76
C GLN A 78 10.53 6.14 2.62
N ALA A 79 9.80 6.10 1.51
CA ALA A 79 8.81 5.06 1.21
C ALA A 79 9.48 3.67 1.15
N SER A 80 10.62 3.56 0.49
CA SER A 80 11.38 2.32 0.40
C SER A 80 11.91 1.87 1.76
N ALA A 81 12.33 2.79 2.63
CA ALA A 81 12.74 2.46 3.99
C ALA A 81 11.57 1.90 4.79
N PHE A 82 10.40 2.54 4.72
CA PHE A 82 9.17 2.03 5.34
C PHE A 82 8.81 0.62 4.84
N LEU A 83 8.85 0.38 3.52
CA LEU A 83 8.56 -0.96 2.97
C LEU A 83 9.57 -2.03 3.42
N ARG A 84 10.85 -1.67 3.63
CA ARG A 84 11.84 -2.59 4.23
C ARG A 84 11.54 -2.89 5.69
N ASP A 85 10.97 -1.95 6.44
CA ASP A 85 10.49 -2.22 7.80
C ASP A 85 9.25 -3.12 7.80
N VAL A 86 8.31 -2.88 6.88
CA VAL A 86 7.15 -3.76 6.67
C VAL A 86 7.60 -5.19 6.33
N HIS A 87 8.58 -5.35 5.44
CA HIS A 87 9.09 -6.66 5.03
C HIS A 87 9.50 -7.55 6.22
N LYS A 88 10.06 -6.97 7.29
CA LYS A 88 10.44 -7.71 8.51
C LYS A 88 9.25 -8.40 9.20
N ASN A 89 8.03 -7.92 8.93
CA ASN A 89 6.79 -8.44 9.50
C ASN A 89 5.96 -9.28 8.51
N VAL A 90 6.30 -9.26 7.22
CA VAL A 90 5.55 -9.98 6.18
C VAL A 90 5.69 -11.49 6.37
N ARG A 91 4.54 -12.18 6.37
CA ARG A 91 4.46 -13.64 6.33
C ARG A 91 4.47 -14.18 4.90
N LEU A 92 3.79 -13.48 4.01
CA LEU A 92 3.59 -13.83 2.61
C LEU A 92 3.29 -12.57 1.80
N TYR A 93 3.87 -12.48 0.60
CA TYR A 93 3.40 -11.59 -0.46
C TYR A 93 2.41 -12.37 -1.32
N TRP A 94 1.20 -11.85 -1.49
CA TRP A 94 0.16 -12.53 -2.26
C TRP A 94 0.11 -12.03 -3.70
N THR A 95 -0.29 -12.91 -4.61
CA THR A 95 -0.60 -12.61 -6.01
C THR A 95 -2.03 -13.06 -6.29
N ASP A 96 -2.64 -12.49 -7.33
CA ASP A 96 -3.92 -12.98 -7.87
C ASP A 96 -3.74 -14.20 -8.77
#